data_AF-A0A9N8YPJ0-F1
#
_entry.id   AF-A0A9N8YPJ0-F1
#
_cell.length_a   1.000
_cell.length_b   1.000
_cell.length_c   1.000
_cell.angle_alpha   90.00
_cell.angle_beta   90.00
_cell.angle_gamma   90.00
#
_symmetry.space_group_name_H-M   'P 1'
#
loop_
_entity.id
_entity.type
_entity.pdbx_description
1 polymer ?
#
loop_
_entity_poly.entity_id
_entity_poly.type
_entity_poly.pdbx_seq_one_letter_code
_entity_poly.pdbx_strand_id
1 'polypeptide(L)'
;MMKVGTYLIKRLKELGIKHVFGVPGDFNMDILDYVEDEEGIEWIGGCNELNSGYAADGYARINKISALITTFGVGELSAINAIAGSFSEIVPVVHIVGTPSTKSQSEGAILHHTLGNGDFKIYKRIQVTVQEISTMIRHNIQPIIFILNNEGYTIERTLHGLKREYNDIQQWDFCKTLEYFGGAGKGNSVRISTKDEVGSFIHQFSPDKIQIVEVIMDKFDVPRALFETVKITYTQHVYEEKSE
;
A
#
# COMPACT_ATOMS: atom_id res chain seq x y z
N MET A 1 -26.73 16.36 -16.16
CA MET A 1 -26.56 15.25 -15.20
C MET A 1 -25.41 15.61 -14.28
N MET A 2 -25.55 15.43 -12.96
CA MET A 2 -24.48 15.79 -12.01
C MET A 2 -23.33 14.77 -12.11
N LYS A 3 -22.09 15.24 -12.25
CA LYS A 3 -20.90 14.37 -12.26
C LYS A 3 -20.59 13.88 -10.84
N VAL A 4 -19.97 12.70 -10.74
CA VAL A 4 -19.60 12.08 -9.44
C VAL A 4 -18.67 12.99 -8.63
N GLY A 5 -17.67 13.61 -9.28
CA GLY A 5 -16.75 14.53 -8.61
C GLY A 5 -17.45 15.74 -8.01
N THR A 6 -18.30 16.43 -8.79
CA THR A 6 -19.12 17.54 -8.28
C THR A 6 -20.00 17.12 -7.10
N TYR A 7 -20.63 15.94 -7.16
CA TYR A 7 -21.44 15.43 -6.06
C TYR A 7 -20.61 15.21 -4.79
N LEU A 8 -19.42 14.59 -4.93
CA LEU A 8 -18.51 14.32 -3.82
C LEU A 8 -18.06 15.62 -3.14
N ILE A 9 -17.58 16.60 -3.90
CA ILE A 9 -17.11 17.89 -3.36
C ILE A 9 -18.25 18.63 -2.63
N LYS A 10 -19.47 18.60 -3.19
CA LYS A 10 -20.65 19.16 -2.51
C LYS A 10 -20.93 18.50 -1.16
N ARG A 11 -20.79 17.17 -1.06
CA ARG A 11 -20.97 16.45 0.22
C ARG A 11 -19.88 16.80 1.22
N LEU A 12 -18.63 16.95 0.80
CA LEU A 12 -17.55 17.41 1.67
C LEU A 12 -17.87 18.81 2.23
N LYS A 13 -18.32 19.74 1.38
CA LYS A 13 -18.72 21.08 1.80
C LYS A 13 -19.90 21.07 2.78
N GLU A 14 -20.93 20.25 2.53
CA GLU A 14 -22.08 20.08 3.44
C GLU A 14 -21.68 19.54 4.82
N LEU A 15 -20.58 18.78 4.91
CA LEU A 15 -19.98 18.34 6.17
C LEU A 15 -19.19 19.45 6.89
N GLY A 16 -19.13 20.64 6.32
CA GLY A 16 -18.45 21.82 6.87
C GLY A 16 -16.98 21.94 6.46
N ILE A 17 -16.50 21.10 5.54
CA ILE A 17 -15.12 21.17 5.02
C ILE A 17 -15.00 22.39 4.11
N LYS A 18 -14.07 23.28 4.44
CA LYS A 18 -13.75 24.47 3.62
C LYS A 18 -12.41 24.36 2.90
N HIS A 19 -11.54 23.45 3.33
CA HIS A 19 -10.22 23.26 2.74
C HIS A 19 -9.98 21.78 2.48
N VAL A 20 -9.51 21.46 1.28
CA VAL A 20 -9.11 20.11 0.86
C VAL A 20 -7.61 20.11 0.67
N PHE A 21 -6.91 19.21 1.35
CA PHE A 21 -5.44 19.16 1.32
C PHE A 21 -4.97 18.12 0.30
N GLY A 22 -3.74 18.25 -0.20
CA GLY A 22 -3.15 17.20 -1.00
C GLY A 22 -1.95 17.62 -1.82
N VAL A 23 -1.63 16.82 -2.82
CA VAL A 23 -0.61 17.10 -3.83
C VAL A 23 -1.20 16.73 -5.20
N PRO A 24 -1.09 17.61 -6.21
CA PRO A 24 -1.64 17.33 -7.52
C PRO A 24 -0.84 16.22 -8.23
N GLY A 25 -1.55 15.36 -8.95
CA GLY A 25 -0.98 14.31 -9.79
C GLY A 25 -1.92 13.99 -10.95
N ASP A 26 -1.37 13.41 -12.01
CA ASP A 26 -2.08 13.15 -13.27
C ASP A 26 -3.41 12.38 -13.10
N PHE A 27 -3.49 11.41 -12.19
CA PHE A 27 -4.72 10.65 -11.93
C PHE A 27 -5.76 11.40 -11.06
N ASN A 28 -5.42 12.56 -10.50
CA ASN A 28 -6.34 13.34 -9.66
C ASN A 28 -6.65 14.76 -10.17
N MET A 29 -6.03 15.22 -11.26
CA MET A 29 -6.29 16.57 -11.81
C MET A 29 -7.78 16.85 -12.03
N ASP A 30 -8.50 15.91 -12.64
CA ASP A 30 -9.95 16.05 -12.89
C ASP A 30 -10.77 16.31 -11.63
N ILE A 31 -10.36 15.78 -10.47
CA ILE A 31 -11.07 16.03 -9.21
C ILE A 31 -10.69 17.36 -8.56
N LEU A 32 -9.48 17.86 -8.83
CA LEU A 32 -9.06 19.18 -8.36
C LEU A 32 -9.86 20.29 -9.04
N ASP A 33 -10.14 20.16 -10.35
CA ASP A 33 -11.01 21.08 -11.07
C ASP A 33 -12.39 21.21 -10.39
N TYR A 34 -12.96 20.09 -9.91
CA TYR A 34 -14.24 20.14 -9.18
C TYR A 34 -14.15 20.82 -7.81
N VAL A 35 -12.97 20.84 -7.17
CA VAL A 35 -12.76 21.60 -5.93
C VAL A 35 -12.69 23.10 -6.25
N GLU A 36 -11.94 23.48 -7.29
CA GLU A 36 -11.79 24.88 -7.71
C GLU A 36 -13.11 25.49 -8.21
N ASP A 37 -13.95 24.70 -8.88
CA ASP A 37 -15.25 25.13 -9.40
C ASP A 37 -16.33 25.32 -8.30
N GLU A 38 -16.15 24.76 -7.09
CA GLU A 38 -17.17 24.79 -6.05
C GLU A 38 -16.93 25.92 -5.03
N GLU A 39 -17.76 26.96 -5.09
CA GLU A 39 -17.65 28.07 -4.13
C GLU A 39 -17.77 27.61 -2.66
N GLY A 40 -16.89 28.15 -1.81
CA GLY A 40 -16.89 27.91 -0.36
C GLY A 40 -16.08 26.70 0.10
N ILE A 41 -15.39 26.02 -0.82
CA ILE A 41 -14.34 25.03 -0.54
C ILE A 41 -13.09 25.38 -1.38
N GLU A 42 -11.90 25.21 -0.81
CA GLU A 42 -10.64 25.63 -1.43
C GLU A 42 -9.62 24.49 -1.44
N TRP A 43 -8.83 24.42 -2.51
CA TRP A 43 -7.70 23.50 -2.62
C TRP A 43 -6.47 24.06 -1.91
N ILE A 44 -5.89 23.27 -1.00
CA ILE A 44 -4.66 23.60 -0.27
C ILE A 44 -3.57 22.59 -0.65
N GLY A 45 -2.75 22.96 -1.64
CA GLY A 45 -1.60 22.18 -2.06
C GLY A 45 -0.48 22.18 -1.01
N GLY A 46 0.06 21.00 -0.71
CA GLY A 46 1.23 20.83 0.16
C GLY A 46 2.51 20.47 -0.60
N CYS A 47 3.64 20.39 0.12
CA CYS A 47 4.93 20.04 -0.48
C CYS A 47 5.10 18.54 -0.77
N ASN A 48 4.42 17.68 0.00
CA ASN A 48 4.38 16.23 -0.18
C ASN A 48 3.12 15.67 0.51
N GLU A 49 2.74 14.44 0.20
CA GLU A 49 1.48 13.85 0.67
C GLU A 49 1.48 13.51 2.15
N LEU A 50 2.64 13.20 2.74
CA LEU A 50 2.78 13.01 4.19
C LEU A 50 2.39 14.27 4.96
N ASN A 51 2.96 15.42 4.57
CA ASN A 51 2.69 16.71 5.20
C ASN A 51 1.24 17.15 4.94
N SER A 52 0.73 16.96 3.72
CA SER A 52 -0.69 17.23 3.42
C SER A 52 -1.62 16.35 4.24
N GLY A 53 -1.26 15.10 4.51
CA GLY A 53 -2.00 14.22 5.41
C GLY A 53 -2.02 14.72 6.84
N TYR A 54 -0.89 15.17 7.39
CA TYR A 54 -0.87 15.77 8.73
C TYR A 54 -1.58 17.12 8.81
N ALA A 55 -1.56 17.92 7.73
CA ALA A 55 -2.36 19.13 7.65
C ALA A 55 -3.86 18.81 7.68
N ALA A 56 -4.28 17.77 6.94
CA ALA A 56 -5.66 17.28 6.97
C ALA A 56 -6.04 16.76 8.37
N ASP A 57 -5.18 16.01 9.05
CA ASP A 57 -5.38 15.57 10.43
C ASP A 57 -5.61 16.77 11.36
N GLY A 58 -4.68 17.73 11.37
CA GLY A 58 -4.75 18.92 12.20
C GLY A 58 -6.01 19.76 11.91
N TYR A 59 -6.39 19.89 10.65
CA TYR A 59 -7.62 20.56 10.25
C TYR A 59 -8.86 19.87 10.81
N ALA A 60 -8.93 18.53 10.75
CA ALA A 60 -10.07 17.76 11.25
C ALA A 60 -10.21 17.85 12.77
N ARG A 61 -9.12 18.01 13.52
CA ARG A 61 -9.20 18.23 14.98
C ARG A 61 -9.93 19.53 15.34
N ILE A 62 -9.87 20.53 14.46
CA ILE A 62 -10.52 21.83 14.66
C ILE A 62 -11.93 21.84 14.03
N ASN A 63 -12.08 21.24 12.84
CA ASN A 63 -13.30 21.29 12.03
C ASN A 63 -14.14 20.00 12.06
N LYS A 64 -13.80 19.07 12.96
CA LYS A 64 -14.40 17.74 13.15
C LYS A 64 -14.16 16.73 12.04
N ILE A 65 -13.88 17.18 10.81
CA ILE A 65 -13.59 16.32 9.66
C ILE A 65 -12.71 17.08 8.66
N SER A 66 -11.92 16.35 7.87
CA SER A 66 -11.15 16.89 6.75
C SER A 66 -11.18 15.97 5.54
N ALA A 67 -10.59 16.44 4.43
CA ALA A 67 -10.37 15.66 3.23
C ALA A 67 -8.93 15.82 2.74
N LEU A 68 -8.37 14.72 2.24
CA LEU A 68 -7.06 14.61 1.62
C LEU A 68 -7.23 14.01 0.21
N ILE A 69 -6.67 14.66 -0.82
CA ILE A 69 -6.61 14.13 -2.19
C ILE A 69 -5.16 13.79 -2.55
N THR A 70 -4.89 12.56 -2.97
CA THR A 70 -3.57 12.13 -3.48
C THR A 70 -3.69 11.42 -4.83
N THR A 71 -2.56 11.25 -5.52
CA THR A 71 -2.51 10.43 -6.75
C THR A 71 -2.30 8.95 -6.42
N PHE A 72 -2.60 8.08 -7.38
CA PHE A 72 -2.49 6.62 -7.27
C PHE A 72 -1.07 6.16 -6.95
N GLY A 73 -0.95 5.13 -6.13
CA GLY A 73 0.32 4.46 -5.83
C GLY A 73 1.25 5.30 -4.97
N VAL A 74 2.03 6.20 -5.57
CA VAL A 74 3.06 6.96 -4.85
C VAL A 74 2.45 7.92 -3.83
N GLY A 75 1.33 8.56 -4.17
CA GLY A 75 0.70 9.56 -3.32
C GLY A 75 0.02 8.93 -2.10
N GLU A 76 -0.78 7.89 -2.32
CA GLU A 76 -1.47 7.19 -1.23
C GLU A 76 -0.51 6.48 -0.26
N LEU A 77 0.60 5.93 -0.77
CA LEU A 77 1.64 5.31 0.07
C LEU A 77 2.43 6.36 0.86
N SER A 78 2.72 7.53 0.28
CA SER A 78 3.36 8.66 0.96
C SER A 78 2.49 9.20 2.12
N ALA A 79 1.17 9.28 1.91
CA ALA A 79 0.21 9.72 2.93
C ALA A 79 -0.11 8.68 4.03
N ILE A 80 0.26 7.41 3.85
CA ILE A 80 -0.25 6.30 4.69
C ILE A 80 0.03 6.49 6.18
N ASN A 81 1.18 7.07 6.54
CA ASN A 81 1.56 7.28 7.93
C ASN A 81 0.67 8.33 8.60
N ALA A 82 0.35 9.43 7.89
CA ALA A 82 -0.57 10.44 8.40
C ALA A 82 -1.99 9.88 8.58
N ILE A 83 -2.48 9.11 7.60
CA ILE A 83 -3.80 8.47 7.70
C ILE A 83 -3.85 7.44 8.84
N ALA A 84 -2.77 6.69 9.06
CA ALA A 84 -2.66 5.79 10.20
C ALA A 84 -2.69 6.57 11.54
N GLY A 85 -2.00 7.70 11.62
CA GLY A 85 -2.04 8.59 12.78
C GLY A 85 -3.45 9.16 13.04
N SER A 86 -4.15 9.59 11.99
CA SER A 86 -5.54 10.03 12.11
C SER A 86 -6.46 8.91 12.61
N PHE A 87 -6.28 7.69 12.09
CA PHE A 87 -7.04 6.53 12.56
C PHE A 87 -6.77 6.23 14.04
N SER A 88 -5.50 6.22 14.47
CA SER A 88 -5.15 5.92 15.87
C SER A 88 -5.71 6.95 16.86
N GLU A 89 -5.83 8.20 16.42
CA GLU A 89 -6.31 9.33 17.21
C GLU A 89 -7.81 9.61 17.02
N ILE A 90 -8.53 8.75 16.27
CA ILE A 90 -9.97 8.88 16.00
C ILE A 90 -10.29 10.25 15.33
N VAL A 91 -9.41 10.68 14.45
CA VAL A 91 -9.52 11.94 13.70
C VAL A 91 -10.13 11.65 12.33
N PRO A 92 -11.31 12.21 11.98
CA PRO A 92 -11.99 11.87 10.74
C PRO A 92 -11.32 12.54 9.53
N VAL A 93 -10.61 11.75 8.72
CA VAL A 93 -9.99 12.21 7.47
C VAL A 93 -10.51 11.38 6.31
N VAL A 94 -11.16 12.03 5.33
CA VAL A 94 -11.59 11.39 4.09
C VAL A 94 -10.42 11.40 3.11
N HIS A 95 -9.82 10.24 2.87
CA HIS A 95 -8.73 10.09 1.90
C HIS A 95 -9.28 9.68 0.53
N ILE A 96 -9.13 10.55 -0.45
CA ILE A 96 -9.55 10.38 -1.83
C ILE A 96 -8.30 10.17 -2.68
N VAL A 97 -8.28 9.08 -3.45
CA VAL A 97 -7.16 8.76 -4.33
C VAL A 97 -7.65 8.82 -5.76
N GLY A 98 -7.02 9.66 -6.58
CA GLY A 98 -7.24 9.64 -8.03
C GLY A 98 -6.62 8.37 -8.61
N THR A 99 -7.40 7.58 -9.35
CA THR A 99 -6.96 6.27 -9.86
C THR A 99 -6.99 6.21 -11.38
N PRO A 100 -6.19 5.33 -12.02
CA PRO A 100 -6.31 5.03 -13.45
C PRO A 100 -7.74 4.67 -13.87
N SER A 101 -8.07 4.89 -15.15
CA SER A 101 -9.40 4.60 -15.67
C SER A 101 -9.80 3.13 -15.47
N THR A 102 -11.07 2.85 -15.23
CA THR A 102 -11.58 1.48 -15.07
C THR A 102 -11.29 0.62 -16.29
N LYS A 103 -11.27 1.22 -17.48
CA LYS A 103 -10.85 0.56 -18.73
C LYS A 103 -9.40 0.10 -18.65
N SER A 104 -8.47 1.00 -18.33
CA SER A 104 -7.05 0.68 -18.18
C SER A 104 -6.80 -0.38 -17.10
N GLN A 105 -7.54 -0.31 -16.00
CA GLN A 105 -7.50 -1.34 -14.95
C GLN A 105 -7.98 -2.71 -15.45
N SER A 106 -9.09 -2.74 -16.21
CA SER A 106 -9.61 -3.99 -16.78
C SER A 106 -8.72 -4.60 -17.86
N GLU A 107 -7.98 -3.77 -18.59
CA GLU A 107 -7.03 -4.19 -19.63
C GLU A 107 -5.68 -4.62 -19.05
N GLY A 108 -5.47 -4.47 -17.73
CA GLY A 108 -4.18 -4.75 -17.08
C GLY A 108 -3.06 -3.87 -17.64
N ALA A 109 -3.38 -2.64 -18.03
CA ALA A 109 -2.44 -1.75 -18.69
C ALA A 109 -1.19 -1.48 -17.82
N ILE A 110 -0.03 -1.37 -18.46
CA ILE A 110 1.20 -1.00 -17.78
C ILE A 110 1.27 0.52 -17.72
N LEU A 111 1.02 1.08 -16.54
CA LEU A 111 1.00 2.53 -16.31
C LEU A 111 2.05 2.93 -15.29
N HIS A 112 2.55 4.17 -15.39
CA HIS A 112 3.35 4.78 -14.34
C HIS A 112 2.55 4.86 -13.03
N HIS A 113 3.26 4.88 -11.91
CA HIS A 113 2.72 4.71 -10.54
C HIS A 113 2.09 3.33 -10.23
N THR A 114 2.21 2.34 -11.11
CA THR A 114 1.87 0.93 -10.82
C THR A 114 3.14 0.11 -10.53
N LEU A 115 2.97 -1.16 -10.13
CA LEU A 115 4.07 -2.12 -10.05
C LEU A 115 4.41 -2.77 -11.41
N GLY A 116 3.83 -2.30 -12.51
CA GLY A 116 4.12 -2.83 -13.85
C GLY A 116 3.57 -4.24 -14.12
N ASN A 117 2.65 -4.73 -13.30
CA ASN A 117 2.17 -6.12 -13.34
C ASN A 117 0.66 -6.25 -13.62
N GLY A 118 -0.01 -5.15 -14.00
CA GLY A 118 -1.45 -5.12 -14.27
C GLY A 118 -2.35 -5.22 -13.01
N ASP A 119 -1.78 -5.24 -11.80
CA ASP A 119 -2.54 -5.31 -10.55
C ASP A 119 -2.72 -3.93 -9.91
N PHE A 120 -3.84 -3.31 -10.20
CA PHE A 120 -4.21 -1.99 -9.67
C PHE A 120 -4.79 -2.03 -8.24
N LYS A 121 -4.96 -3.22 -7.64
CA LYS A 121 -5.55 -3.38 -6.30
C LYS A 121 -4.49 -3.48 -5.20
N ILE A 122 -3.21 -3.57 -5.56
CA ILE A 122 -2.12 -3.83 -4.61
C ILE A 122 -1.99 -2.74 -3.53
N TYR A 123 -2.08 -1.47 -3.90
CA TYR A 123 -1.93 -0.37 -2.94
C TYR A 123 -3.11 -0.29 -1.97
N LYS A 124 -4.34 -0.49 -2.47
CA LYS A 124 -5.52 -0.65 -1.61
C LYS A 124 -5.37 -1.79 -0.60
N ARG A 125 -4.82 -2.93 -1.03
CA ARG A 125 -4.55 -4.07 -0.12
C ARG A 125 -3.49 -3.71 0.92
N ILE A 126 -2.40 -3.04 0.54
CA ILE A 126 -1.35 -2.59 1.47
C ILE A 126 -1.92 -1.63 2.52
N GLN A 127 -2.69 -0.63 2.08
CA GLN A 127 -3.32 0.37 2.95
C GLN A 127 -4.21 -0.27 4.03
N VAL A 128 -4.96 -1.32 3.66
CA VAL A 128 -5.85 -2.04 4.58
C VAL A 128 -5.10 -3.05 5.47
N THR A 129 -4.08 -3.75 4.93
CA THR A 129 -3.46 -4.90 5.61
C THR A 129 -2.55 -4.49 6.77
N VAL A 130 -1.83 -3.38 6.64
CA VAL A 130 -0.90 -2.91 7.68
C VAL A 130 -1.64 -2.38 8.92
N GLN A 131 -2.79 -1.71 8.71
CA GLN A 131 -3.60 -1.15 9.80
C GLN A 131 -4.40 -2.23 10.55
N GLU A 132 -4.83 -3.29 9.86
CA GLU A 132 -5.64 -4.35 10.48
C GLU A 132 -4.89 -5.08 11.60
N ILE A 133 -3.56 -5.14 11.56
CA ILE A 133 -2.74 -5.70 12.65
C ILE A 133 -2.99 -4.95 13.96
N SER A 134 -3.15 -3.61 13.92
CA SER A 134 -3.50 -2.81 15.10
C SER A 134 -4.90 -3.16 15.64
N THR A 135 -5.86 -3.37 14.75
CA THR A 135 -7.23 -3.79 15.10
C THR A 135 -7.23 -5.19 15.72
N MET A 136 -6.48 -6.13 15.15
CA MET A 136 -6.31 -7.49 15.70
C MET A 136 -5.73 -7.43 17.12
N ILE A 137 -4.68 -6.63 17.33
CA ILE A 137 -4.08 -6.38 18.65
C ILE A 137 -5.08 -5.77 19.63
N ARG A 138 -5.89 -4.79 19.18
CA ARG A 138 -6.89 -4.11 20.01
C ARG A 138 -8.01 -5.04 20.45
N HIS A 139 -8.49 -5.89 19.54
CA HIS A 139 -9.60 -6.80 19.79
C HIS A 139 -9.16 -8.19 20.29
N ASN A 140 -7.87 -8.37 20.56
CA ASN A 140 -7.28 -9.65 20.97
C ASN A 140 -7.64 -10.79 20.01
N ILE A 141 -7.61 -10.50 18.70
CA ILE A 141 -7.72 -11.50 17.64
C ILE A 141 -6.35 -12.13 17.48
N GLN A 142 -6.31 -13.47 17.38
CA GLN A 142 -5.07 -14.26 17.51
C GLN A 142 -4.71 -14.99 16.20
N PRO A 143 -4.55 -14.28 15.07
CA PRO A 143 -4.20 -14.92 13.80
C PRO A 143 -2.70 -15.20 13.72
N ILE A 144 -2.33 -16.10 12.82
CA ILE A 144 -0.95 -16.27 12.36
C ILE A 144 -0.83 -15.59 10.99
N ILE A 145 0.08 -14.64 10.88
CA ILE A 145 0.33 -13.85 9.67
C ILE A 145 1.67 -14.30 9.11
N PHE A 146 1.65 -14.93 7.94
CA PHE A 146 2.86 -15.31 7.21
C PHE A 146 3.29 -14.19 6.27
N ILE A 147 4.56 -13.81 6.37
CA ILE A 147 5.22 -12.84 5.50
C ILE A 147 6.28 -13.60 4.72
N LEU A 148 6.07 -13.79 3.42
CA LEU A 148 7.06 -14.43 2.55
C LEU A 148 8.06 -13.36 2.09
N ASN A 149 9.30 -13.47 2.54
CA ASN A 149 10.37 -12.52 2.24
C ASN A 149 11.43 -13.19 1.37
N ASN A 150 11.50 -12.78 0.11
CA ASN A 150 12.47 -13.23 -0.90
C ASN A 150 13.46 -12.11 -1.28
N GLU A 151 13.68 -11.16 -0.37
CA GLU A 151 14.61 -10.04 -0.52
C GLU A 151 14.36 -9.14 -1.75
N GLY A 152 13.12 -9.09 -2.26
CA GLY A 152 12.76 -8.18 -3.34
C GLY A 152 11.77 -8.72 -4.36
N TYR A 153 11.89 -8.27 -5.60
CA TYR A 153 10.93 -8.63 -6.65
C TYR A 153 11.37 -9.88 -7.43
N THR A 154 11.22 -11.08 -6.88
CA THR A 154 11.65 -12.32 -7.55
C THR A 154 10.93 -12.60 -8.88
N ILE A 155 9.68 -12.15 -9.04
CA ILE A 155 8.97 -12.22 -10.32
C ILE A 155 9.67 -11.34 -11.38
N GLU A 156 10.01 -10.11 -11.02
CA GLU A 156 10.72 -9.15 -11.89
C GLU A 156 12.13 -9.63 -12.24
N ARG A 157 12.84 -10.24 -11.28
CA ARG A 157 14.13 -10.92 -11.54
C ARG A 157 14.00 -11.96 -12.65
N THR A 158 12.89 -12.70 -12.65
CA THR A 158 12.60 -13.75 -13.63
C THR A 158 12.23 -13.17 -15.00
N LEU A 159 11.49 -12.05 -15.04
CA LEU A 159 10.98 -11.45 -16.29
C LEU A 159 11.94 -10.48 -16.97
N HIS A 160 12.70 -9.70 -16.20
CA HIS A 160 13.42 -8.53 -16.71
C HIS A 160 14.92 -8.58 -16.46
N GLY A 161 15.39 -9.48 -15.60
CA GLY A 161 16.82 -9.74 -15.40
C GLY A 161 17.17 -9.93 -13.93
N LEU A 162 17.86 -11.03 -13.65
CA LEU A 162 18.10 -11.54 -12.29
C LEU A 162 18.82 -10.55 -11.37
N LYS A 163 19.69 -9.71 -11.94
CA LYS A 163 20.64 -8.86 -11.22
C LYS A 163 20.32 -7.36 -11.29
N ARG A 164 19.15 -6.97 -11.80
CA ARG A 164 18.82 -5.54 -11.87
C ARG A 164 18.64 -4.98 -10.45
N GLU A 165 19.31 -3.87 -10.18
CA GLU A 165 19.41 -3.25 -8.86
C GLU A 165 18.04 -2.85 -8.28
N TYR A 166 17.08 -2.43 -9.11
CA TYR A 166 15.72 -2.09 -8.64
C TYR A 166 14.96 -3.25 -8.00
N ASN A 167 15.39 -4.50 -8.26
CA ASN A 167 14.77 -5.66 -7.64
C ASN A 167 15.14 -5.80 -6.16
N ASP A 168 16.24 -5.18 -5.73
CA ASP A 168 16.75 -5.22 -4.36
C ASP A 168 16.07 -4.12 -3.52
N ILE A 169 15.11 -4.53 -2.69
CA ILE A 169 14.34 -3.59 -1.85
C ILE A 169 14.99 -3.44 -0.48
N GLN A 170 14.74 -2.28 0.18
CA GLN A 170 15.12 -2.08 1.57
C GLN A 170 14.49 -3.15 2.45
N GLN A 171 15.32 -3.92 3.14
CA GLN A 171 14.85 -4.95 4.05
C GLN A 171 14.32 -4.32 5.34
N TRP A 172 13.09 -4.67 5.69
CA TRP A 172 12.43 -4.24 6.92
C TRP A 172 12.49 -5.37 7.94
N ASP A 173 12.59 -5.01 9.21
CA ASP A 173 12.51 -5.99 10.29
C ASP A 173 11.04 -6.30 10.60
N PHE A 174 10.45 -7.19 9.81
CA PHE A 174 9.04 -7.57 9.95
C PHE A 174 8.72 -8.23 11.29
N CYS A 175 9.72 -8.80 11.99
CA CYS A 175 9.51 -9.35 13.33
C CYS A 175 9.15 -8.28 14.37
N LYS A 176 9.48 -7.00 14.10
CA LYS A 176 9.08 -5.87 14.97
C LYS A 176 7.68 -5.34 14.71
N THR A 177 6.93 -5.92 13.77
CA THR A 177 5.57 -5.47 13.43
C THR A 177 4.67 -5.32 14.65
N LEU A 178 4.67 -6.28 15.57
CA LEU A 178 3.85 -6.19 16.80
C LEU A 178 4.32 -5.07 17.73
N GLU A 179 5.63 -4.80 17.81
CA GLU A 179 6.16 -3.69 18.61
C GLU A 179 5.72 -2.33 18.02
N TYR A 180 5.86 -2.16 16.70
CA TYR A 180 5.47 -0.95 15.99
C TYR A 180 3.99 -0.61 16.18
N PHE A 181 3.12 -1.62 16.23
CA PHE A 181 1.66 -1.45 16.40
C PHE A 181 1.19 -1.54 17.87
N GLY A 182 2.08 -1.37 18.85
CA GLY A 182 1.70 -1.32 20.27
C GLY A 182 1.23 -2.66 20.85
N GLY A 183 1.59 -3.76 20.20
CA GLY A 183 1.32 -5.14 20.58
C GLY A 183 2.47 -5.84 21.30
N ALA A 184 3.48 -5.10 21.79
CA ALA A 184 4.60 -5.67 22.51
C ALA A 184 4.12 -6.58 23.67
N GLY A 185 4.57 -7.83 23.67
CA GLY A 185 4.17 -8.86 24.65
C GLY A 185 2.79 -9.49 24.45
N LYS A 186 2.00 -9.05 23.46
CA LYS A 186 0.67 -9.62 23.13
C LYS A 186 0.73 -10.75 22.10
N GLY A 187 1.90 -10.99 21.51
CA GLY A 187 2.11 -11.99 20.48
C GLY A 187 3.57 -12.35 20.32
N ASN A 188 3.84 -13.24 19.37
CA ASN A 188 5.18 -13.70 19.06
C ASN A 188 5.51 -13.40 17.61
N SER A 189 6.76 -13.02 17.34
CA SER A 189 7.29 -12.93 16.00
C SER A 189 8.41 -13.95 15.84
N VAL A 190 8.45 -14.64 14.71
CA VAL A 190 9.51 -15.59 14.40
C VAL A 190 9.95 -15.42 12.95
N ARG A 191 11.26 -15.50 12.75
CA ARG A 191 11.87 -15.61 11.42
C ARG A 191 12.26 -17.06 11.17
N ILE A 192 11.91 -17.57 10.01
CA ILE A 192 12.13 -18.94 9.58
C ILE A 192 12.80 -18.89 8.22
N SER A 193 13.91 -19.59 8.04
CA SER A 193 14.69 -19.59 6.79
C SER A 193 14.89 -21.00 6.23
N THR A 194 14.45 -22.04 6.93
CA THR A 194 14.66 -23.43 6.54
C THR A 194 13.38 -24.27 6.66
N LYS A 195 13.30 -25.37 5.89
CA LYS A 195 12.18 -26.32 5.96
C LYS A 195 12.04 -26.97 7.34
N ASP A 196 13.17 -27.23 8.01
CA ASP A 196 13.17 -27.83 9.34
C ASP A 196 12.62 -26.86 10.40
N GLU A 197 12.92 -25.57 10.28
CA GLU A 197 12.32 -24.51 11.11
C GLU A 197 10.82 -24.35 10.84
N VAL A 198 10.38 -24.46 9.57
CA VAL A 198 8.94 -24.49 9.24
C VAL A 198 8.26 -25.68 9.92
N GLY A 199 8.85 -26.87 9.82
CA GLY A 199 8.33 -28.08 10.49
C GLY A 199 8.26 -27.91 12.00
N SER A 200 9.32 -27.38 12.60
CA SER A 200 9.39 -27.10 14.04
C SER A 200 8.34 -26.07 14.47
N PHE A 201 8.12 -25.01 13.68
CA PHE A 201 7.12 -23.98 13.95
C PHE A 201 5.69 -24.53 13.89
N ILE A 202 5.38 -25.36 12.88
CA ILE A 202 4.06 -25.99 12.76
C ILE A 202 3.72 -26.82 14.01
N HIS A 203 4.71 -27.47 14.62
CA HIS A 203 4.53 -28.21 15.87
C HIS A 203 4.43 -27.33 17.13
N GLN A 204 4.87 -26.07 17.05
CA GLN A 204 4.76 -25.06 18.11
C GLN A 204 3.54 -24.14 17.92
N PHE A 205 2.64 -24.49 16.99
CA PHE A 205 1.42 -23.74 16.71
C PHE A 205 0.64 -23.47 18.01
N SER A 206 0.38 -22.18 18.26
CA SER A 206 -0.36 -21.75 19.43
C SER A 206 -1.43 -20.74 19.00
N PRO A 207 -2.72 -21.12 19.02
CA PRO A 207 -3.81 -20.25 18.57
C PRO A 207 -4.22 -19.20 19.61
N ASP A 208 -3.46 -19.06 20.69
CA ASP A 208 -3.79 -18.24 21.87
C ASP A 208 -3.20 -16.82 21.81
N LYS A 209 -2.45 -16.48 20.76
CA LYS A 209 -1.79 -15.19 20.57
C LYS A 209 -1.67 -14.85 19.10
N ILE A 210 -1.62 -13.55 18.76
CA ILE A 210 -1.23 -13.13 17.42
C ILE A 210 0.21 -13.54 17.13
N GLN A 211 0.48 -14.03 15.93
CA GLN A 211 1.82 -14.48 15.53
C GLN A 211 2.23 -13.88 14.19
N ILE A 212 3.43 -13.31 14.11
CA ILE A 212 4.05 -12.89 12.85
C ILE A 212 5.12 -13.92 12.48
N VAL A 213 5.02 -14.49 11.29
CA VAL A 213 5.94 -15.51 10.80
C VAL A 213 6.58 -14.99 9.53
N GLU A 214 7.80 -14.48 9.64
CA GLU A 214 8.59 -14.10 8.48
C GLU A 214 9.31 -15.33 7.92
N VAL A 215 8.91 -15.76 6.73
CA VAL A 215 9.53 -16.88 6.02
C VAL A 215 10.51 -16.32 5.00
N ILE A 216 11.80 -16.45 5.29
CA ILE A 216 12.87 -16.12 4.36
C ILE A 216 12.91 -17.20 3.29
N MET A 217 12.75 -16.78 2.05
CA MET A 217 12.83 -17.61 0.86
C MET A 217 14.12 -17.31 0.13
N ASP A 218 14.57 -18.24 -0.71
CA ASP A 218 15.65 -17.94 -1.63
C ASP A 218 15.20 -16.80 -2.56
N LYS A 219 16.12 -15.87 -2.83
CA LYS A 219 15.88 -14.67 -3.63
C LYS A 219 15.42 -14.98 -5.06
N PHE A 220 15.71 -16.16 -5.55
CA PHE A 220 15.32 -16.69 -6.85
C PHE A 220 14.23 -17.77 -6.73
N ASP A 221 13.68 -18.01 -5.55
CA ASP A 221 12.60 -18.97 -5.34
C ASP A 221 11.32 -18.46 -6.02
N VAL A 222 10.96 -19.14 -7.09
CA VAL A 222 9.85 -18.76 -7.97
C VAL A 222 8.98 -19.99 -8.23
N PRO A 223 7.64 -19.85 -8.23
CA PRO A 223 6.77 -20.97 -8.57
C PRO A 223 7.13 -21.55 -9.93
N ARG A 224 7.23 -22.89 -10.01
CA ARG A 224 7.53 -23.61 -11.27
C ARG A 224 6.66 -23.13 -12.44
N ALA A 225 5.37 -22.89 -12.19
CA ALA A 225 4.44 -22.41 -13.22
C ALA A 225 4.87 -21.08 -13.84
N LEU A 226 5.40 -20.15 -13.04
CA LEU A 226 5.90 -18.87 -13.53
C LEU A 226 7.19 -19.08 -14.33
N PHE A 227 8.10 -19.93 -13.86
CA PHE A 227 9.32 -20.26 -14.60
C PHE A 227 9.04 -20.90 -15.97
N GLU A 228 8.10 -21.83 -16.05
CA GLU A 228 7.67 -22.43 -17.32
C GLU A 228 6.98 -21.42 -18.23
N THR A 229 6.16 -20.51 -17.67
CA THR A 229 5.51 -19.44 -18.43
C THR A 229 6.54 -18.50 -19.04
N VAL A 230 7.53 -18.05 -18.26
CA VAL A 230 8.61 -17.19 -18.76
C VAL A 230 9.40 -17.90 -19.86
N LYS A 231 9.75 -19.18 -19.70
CA LYS A 231 10.41 -19.95 -20.76
C LYS A 231 9.64 -19.96 -22.08
N ILE A 232 8.32 -20.09 -22.02
CA ILE A 232 7.45 -20.15 -23.21
C ILE A 232 7.29 -18.75 -23.84
N THR A 233 7.15 -17.71 -23.02
CA THR A 233 6.88 -16.35 -23.50
C THR A 233 8.16 -15.63 -23.96
N TYR A 234 9.29 -15.84 -23.30
CA TYR A 234 10.56 -15.14 -23.59
C TYR A 234 11.51 -15.88 -24.53
N THR A 235 11.22 -17.13 -24.93
CA THR A 235 11.96 -17.78 -26.03
C THR A 235 11.81 -17.06 -27.38
N GLN A 236 10.90 -16.08 -27.50
CA GLN A 236 10.84 -15.24 -28.69
C GLN A 236 11.73 -14.00 -28.61
N HIS A 237 12.11 -13.47 -27.43
CA HIS A 237 12.90 -12.23 -27.30
C HIS A 237 13.99 -12.35 -26.21
N VAL A 238 15.21 -12.59 -26.69
CA VAL A 238 16.53 -12.22 -26.09
C VAL A 238 16.97 -12.95 -24.81
N TYR A 239 17.65 -14.08 -25.00
CA TYR A 239 18.84 -14.45 -24.21
C TYR A 239 20.07 -14.19 -25.10
N GLU A 240 20.51 -12.94 -25.19
CA GLU A 240 21.91 -12.63 -25.52
C GLU A 240 22.50 -11.94 -24.30
N GLU A 241 23.27 -12.70 -23.53
CA GLU A 241 24.28 -12.17 -22.62
C GLU A 241 25.23 -11.31 -23.45
N LYS A 242 25.15 -9.99 -23.31
CA LYS A 242 26.33 -9.15 -23.52
C LYS A 242 27.05 -9.03 -22.19
N SER A 243 28.17 -9.74 -22.15
CA SER A 243 29.29 -9.54 -21.25
C SER A 243 29.65 -8.05 -21.12
N GLU A 244 29.76 -7.59 -19.88
CA GLU A 244 30.78 -6.67 -19.38
C GLU A 244 30.93 -6.88 -17.87
#